data_AF-A0A3M0WWJ1-F1
#
_entry.id   AF-A0A3M0WWJ1-F1
#
_cell.length_a   1.000
_cell.length_b   1.000
_cell.length_c   1.000
_cell.angle_alpha   90.00
_cell.angle_beta   90.00
_cell.angle_gamma   90.00
#
_symmetry.space_group_name_H-M   'P 1'
#
loop_
_entity.id
_entity.type
_entity.pdbx_description
1 polymer ?
#
loop_
_entity_poly.entity_id
_entity_poly.type
_entity_poly.pdbx_seq_one_letter_code
_entity_poly.pdbx_strand_id
1 'polypeptide(L)'
;MNKSVPVWIILLILSTNIFAQSQPELFSKVDSLVKYITGSNFEQNSSFREDLDLIDSLYYHSRKIADDRGEALLMLSMAALPFQKFPIKAPLSGMEFGIPLPQGPNSLFERKIKNLPSHFLFDSRGNFGDKDKLSHFFGNAYLTYTTGCFTITKFMGILVELFEFNFKKNGEVNRRDMMLNYLGGLFGLALKKNNAATPSEFIKLYSLFYLRIYI
;
A
#
# COMPACT_ATOMS: atom_id res chain seq x y z
N MET A 1 2.46 -45.33 -30.15
CA MET A 1 1.87 -44.26 -29.31
C MET A 1 2.90 -43.14 -29.20
N ASN A 2 2.69 -42.05 -29.93
CA ASN A 2 3.62 -40.93 -30.01
C ASN A 2 3.47 -40.09 -28.74
N LYS A 3 4.48 -40.10 -27.85
CA LYS A 3 4.48 -39.29 -26.63
C LYS A 3 4.98 -37.88 -26.97
N SER A 4 4.17 -37.13 -27.71
CA SER A 4 4.36 -35.68 -27.85
C SER A 4 3.93 -35.04 -26.52
N VAL A 5 4.88 -34.85 -25.61
CA VAL A 5 4.69 -33.96 -24.46
C VAL A 5 4.33 -32.58 -25.04
N PRO A 6 3.17 -31.99 -24.71
CA PRO A 6 2.76 -30.74 -25.30
C PRO A 6 3.74 -29.64 -24.91
N VAL A 7 4.33 -28.99 -25.92
CA VAL A 7 5.30 -27.87 -25.84
C VAL A 7 4.86 -26.78 -24.85
N TRP A 8 3.55 -26.65 -24.61
CA TRP A 8 2.95 -25.76 -23.60
C TRP A 8 3.40 -26.02 -22.16
N ILE A 9 3.66 -27.28 -21.78
CA ILE A 9 4.15 -27.61 -20.43
C ILE A 9 5.60 -27.12 -20.26
N ILE A 10 6.41 -27.21 -21.31
CA ILE A 10 7.79 -26.71 -21.31
C ILE A 10 7.80 -25.17 -21.25
N LEU A 11 6.91 -24.49 -21.98
CA LEU A 11 6.75 -23.03 -21.92
C LEU A 11 6.26 -22.54 -20.54
N LEU A 12 5.38 -23.30 -19.87
CA LEU A 12 4.93 -23.01 -18.51
C LEU A 12 6.07 -23.15 -17.49
N ILE A 13 6.91 -24.19 -17.60
CA ILE A 13 8.06 -24.40 -16.71
C ILE A 13 9.19 -23.38 -16.96
N LEU A 14 9.37 -22.89 -18.19
CA LEU A 14 10.35 -21.85 -18.48
C LEU A 14 9.90 -20.47 -17.97
N SER A 15 8.59 -20.20 -17.90
CA SER A 15 8.07 -18.94 -17.37
C SER A 15 8.27 -18.76 -15.86
N THR A 16 8.36 -19.85 -15.08
CA THR A 16 8.51 -19.76 -13.62
C THR A 16 9.92 -19.38 -13.17
N ASN A 17 10.94 -19.53 -14.04
CA ASN A 17 12.33 -19.25 -13.68
C ASN A 17 12.78 -17.83 -14.01
N ILE A 18 12.12 -17.14 -14.96
CA ILE A 18 12.53 -15.80 -15.41
C ILE A 18 12.09 -14.72 -14.41
N PHE A 19 11.02 -14.95 -13.64
CA PHE A 19 10.47 -13.98 -12.69
C PHE A 19 10.99 -14.11 -11.24
N ALA A 20 11.83 -15.09 -10.94
CA ALA A 20 12.30 -15.34 -9.57
C ALA A 20 13.45 -14.42 -9.12
N GLN A 21 14.20 -13.81 -10.05
CA GLN A 21 15.43 -13.04 -9.73
C GLN A 21 15.19 -11.59 -9.30
N SER A 22 14.06 -10.96 -9.63
CA SER A 22 13.77 -9.56 -9.24
C SER A 22 13.17 -9.42 -7.83
N GLN A 23 12.60 -10.49 -7.30
CA GLN A 23 11.96 -10.50 -5.97
C GLN A 23 12.95 -10.15 -4.83
N PRO A 24 14.16 -10.73 -4.76
CA PRO A 24 15.10 -10.46 -3.66
C PRO A 24 15.51 -8.99 -3.56
N GLU A 25 15.64 -8.29 -4.70
CA GLU A 25 16.07 -6.90 -4.73
C GLU A 25 14.96 -5.95 -4.24
N LEU A 26 13.73 -6.12 -4.73
CA LEU A 26 12.58 -5.35 -4.26
C LEU A 26 12.36 -5.53 -2.75
N PHE A 27 12.40 -6.76 -2.24
CA PHE A 27 12.23 -7.01 -0.81
C PHE A 27 13.37 -6.40 0.02
N SER A 28 14.61 -6.43 -0.46
CA SER A 28 15.74 -5.75 0.19
C SER A 28 15.54 -4.23 0.25
N LYS A 29 15.02 -3.62 -0.82
CA LYS A 29 14.68 -2.20 -0.87
C LYS A 29 13.52 -1.87 0.08
N VAL A 30 12.49 -2.72 0.16
CA VAL A 30 11.40 -2.60 1.15
C VAL A 30 11.95 -2.68 2.57
N ASP A 31 12.85 -3.62 2.85
CA ASP A 31 13.52 -3.74 4.15
C ASP A 31 14.34 -2.49 4.50
N SER A 32 15.00 -1.89 3.51
CA SER A 32 15.71 -0.61 3.68
C SER A 32 14.75 0.52 4.06
N LEU A 33 13.60 0.60 3.40
CA LEU A 33 12.55 1.58 3.73
C LEU A 33 11.94 1.34 5.11
N VAL A 34 11.71 0.08 5.49
CA VAL A 34 11.27 -0.28 6.85
C VAL A 34 12.32 0.13 7.87
N LYS A 35 13.61 -0.11 7.62
CA LYS A 35 14.69 0.36 8.48
C LYS A 35 14.67 1.88 8.64
N TYR A 36 14.42 2.63 7.56
CA TYR A 36 14.26 4.08 7.60
C TYR A 36 13.09 4.50 8.51
N ILE A 37 11.90 3.89 8.35
CA ILE A 37 10.73 4.13 9.22
C ILE A 37 11.06 3.84 10.69
N THR A 38 11.80 2.76 10.96
CA THR A 38 12.17 2.35 12.32
C THR A 38 13.40 3.08 12.87
N GLY A 39 14.02 3.99 12.11
CA GLY A 39 15.21 4.70 12.54
C GLY A 39 14.92 5.74 13.62
N SER A 40 15.90 6.05 14.47
CA SER A 40 15.77 7.07 15.54
C SER A 40 15.42 8.46 15.01
N ASN A 41 15.83 8.78 13.78
CA ASN A 41 15.58 10.08 13.15
C ASN A 41 14.15 10.22 12.60
N PHE A 42 13.39 9.12 12.54
CA PHE A 42 11.99 9.12 12.13
C PHE A 42 11.04 9.35 13.33
N GLU A 43 11.53 9.20 14.55
CA GLU A 43 10.76 9.45 15.78
C GLU A 43 10.59 10.97 15.98
N GLN A 44 9.53 11.55 15.41
CA GLN A 44 9.07 12.90 15.78
C GLN A 44 7.57 12.89 16.12
N ASN A 45 7.22 13.72 17.11
CA ASN A 45 5.90 13.89 17.68
C ASN A 45 4.86 14.11 16.56
N SER A 46 3.68 13.49 16.71
CA SER A 46 2.67 13.40 15.64
C SER A 46 1.61 14.50 15.79
N SER A 47 1.84 15.68 15.23
CA SER A 47 0.74 16.59 14.83
C SER A 47 0.35 16.35 13.37
N PHE A 48 -0.87 16.75 12.98
CA PHE A 48 -1.38 16.58 11.61
C PHE A 48 -0.47 17.16 10.51
N ARG A 49 0.20 18.29 10.78
CA ARG A 49 1.17 18.88 9.84
C ARG A 49 2.44 18.02 9.74
N GLU A 50 2.92 17.52 10.88
CA GLU A 50 4.09 16.65 10.93
C GLU A 50 3.84 15.32 10.22
N ASP A 51 2.65 14.72 10.34
CA ASP A 51 2.35 13.44 9.68
C ASP A 51 2.30 13.56 8.14
N LEU A 52 1.79 14.65 7.59
CA LEU A 52 1.80 14.90 6.15
C LEU A 52 3.23 15.10 5.62
N ASP A 53 4.07 15.82 6.38
CA ASP A 53 5.47 16.03 6.04
C ASP A 53 6.28 14.72 6.15
N LEU A 54 5.95 13.85 7.10
CA LEU A 54 6.50 12.51 7.21
C LEU A 54 6.12 11.64 6.01
N ILE A 55 4.88 11.73 5.54
CA ILE A 55 4.43 11.01 4.34
C ILE A 55 5.22 11.44 3.10
N ASP A 56 5.44 12.74 2.92
CA ASP A 56 6.27 13.25 1.83
C ASP A 56 7.73 12.81 1.99
N SER A 57 8.26 12.81 3.22
CA SER A 57 9.61 12.32 3.53
C SER A 57 9.79 10.85 3.19
N LEU A 58 8.80 10.00 3.51
CA LEU A 58 8.78 8.59 3.11
C LEU A 58 8.82 8.44 1.59
N TYR A 59 8.03 9.24 0.89
CA TYR A 59 7.99 9.23 -0.57
C TYR A 59 9.31 9.67 -1.21
N TYR A 60 9.93 10.72 -0.70
CA TYR A 60 11.24 11.14 -1.18
C TYR A 60 12.34 10.13 -0.84
N HIS A 61 12.26 9.49 0.32
CA HIS A 61 13.22 8.44 0.68
C HIS A 61 13.07 7.22 -0.23
N SER A 62 11.86 6.72 -0.46
CA SER A 62 11.65 5.58 -1.35
C SER A 62 12.12 5.87 -2.78
N ARG A 63 11.90 7.09 -3.27
CA ARG A 63 12.41 7.56 -4.56
C ARG A 63 13.93 7.58 -4.70
N LYS A 64 14.69 7.65 -3.60
CA LYS A 64 16.16 7.63 -3.65
C LYS A 64 16.72 6.22 -3.80
N ILE A 65 15.95 5.21 -3.37
CA ILE A 65 16.40 3.81 -3.30
C ILE A 65 15.74 2.91 -4.34
N ALA A 66 14.63 3.36 -4.94
CA ALA A 66 13.94 2.66 -6.02
C ALA A 66 14.56 3.00 -7.39
N ASP A 67 14.44 2.07 -8.34
CA ASP A 67 14.90 2.22 -9.73
C ASP A 67 14.00 3.20 -10.50
N ASP A 68 12.70 3.15 -10.22
CA ASP A 68 11.72 4.04 -10.79
C ASP A 68 10.60 4.42 -9.79
N ARG A 69 9.75 5.37 -10.21
CA ARG A 69 8.65 5.86 -9.36
C ARG A 69 7.57 4.81 -9.09
N GLY A 70 7.33 3.90 -10.04
CA GLY A 70 6.41 2.78 -9.84
C GLY A 70 6.94 1.86 -8.76
N GLU A 71 8.21 1.47 -8.83
CA GLU A 71 8.85 0.70 -7.76
C GLU A 71 8.79 1.45 -6.42
N ALA A 72 9.07 2.75 -6.40
CA ALA A 72 8.97 3.57 -5.19
C ALA A 72 7.57 3.54 -4.54
N LEU A 73 6.51 3.60 -5.36
CA LEU A 73 5.12 3.54 -4.89
C LEU A 73 4.74 2.13 -4.40
N LEU A 74 5.19 1.08 -5.09
CA LEU A 74 4.98 -0.30 -4.67
C LEU A 74 5.67 -0.58 -3.33
N MET A 75 6.92 -0.13 -3.19
CA MET A 75 7.67 -0.26 -1.94
C MET A 75 6.97 0.44 -0.78
N LEU A 76 6.46 1.65 -0.98
CA LEU A 76 5.69 2.37 0.04
C LEU A 76 4.42 1.63 0.42
N SER A 77 3.68 1.11 -0.57
CA SER A 77 2.48 0.31 -0.33
C SER A 77 2.78 -0.89 0.55
N MET A 78 3.88 -1.60 0.29
CA MET A 78 4.30 -2.78 1.06
C MET A 78 4.83 -2.42 2.44
N ALA A 79 5.68 -1.41 2.56
CA ALA A 79 6.23 -0.96 3.83
C ALA A 79 5.13 -0.45 4.79
N ALA A 80 4.11 0.23 4.24
CA ALA A 80 2.99 0.78 4.99
C ALA A 80 1.96 -0.26 5.48
N LEU A 81 2.04 -1.53 5.06
CA LEU A 81 1.10 -2.57 5.51
C LEU A 81 1.16 -2.74 7.04
N PRO A 82 0.07 -2.51 7.79
CA PRO A 82 0.15 -2.49 9.24
C PRO A 82 -0.26 -3.81 9.91
N PHE A 83 -0.24 -4.92 9.18
CA PHE A 83 -0.69 -6.22 9.68
C PHE A 83 0.37 -7.28 9.44
N GLN A 84 0.67 -8.12 10.42
CA GLN A 84 1.59 -9.27 10.24
C GLN A 84 0.92 -10.47 9.56
N LYS A 85 -0.40 -10.56 9.70
CA LYS A 85 -1.22 -11.62 9.15
C LYS A 85 -2.44 -10.97 8.53
N PHE A 86 -2.82 -11.43 7.34
CA PHE A 86 -4.08 -11.08 6.75
C PHE A 86 -5.15 -12.04 7.31
N PRO A 87 -6.12 -11.57 8.11
CA PRO A 87 -7.18 -12.43 8.62
C PRO A 87 -8.13 -12.79 7.49
N ILE A 88 -8.32 -14.09 7.26
CA ILE A 88 -9.26 -14.64 6.27
C ILE A 88 -10.30 -15.45 7.02
N LYS A 89 -11.56 -15.10 6.81
CA LYS A 89 -12.71 -15.90 7.18
C LYS A 89 -13.19 -16.68 5.96
N ALA A 90 -13.20 -18.00 6.06
CA ALA A 90 -13.75 -18.85 5.01
C ALA A 90 -15.27 -18.57 4.87
N PRO A 91 -15.77 -18.15 3.68
CA PRO A 91 -17.15 -17.69 3.53
C PRO A 91 -18.22 -18.72 3.89
N LEU A 92 -17.92 -20.01 3.68
CA LEU A 92 -18.88 -21.11 3.87
C LEU A 92 -18.80 -21.77 5.25
N SER A 93 -17.61 -21.87 5.84
CA SER A 93 -17.41 -22.56 7.13
C SER A 93 -17.23 -21.60 8.30
N GLY A 94 -17.03 -20.31 8.05
CA GLY A 94 -16.70 -19.31 9.08
C GLY A 94 -15.33 -19.51 9.74
N MET A 95 -14.54 -20.50 9.29
CA MET A 95 -13.21 -20.77 9.83
C MET A 95 -12.28 -19.58 9.61
N GLU A 96 -11.56 -19.17 10.65
CA GLU A 96 -10.61 -18.07 10.62
C GLU A 96 -9.19 -18.61 10.40
N PHE A 97 -8.50 -18.10 9.38
CA PHE A 97 -7.09 -18.39 9.09
C PHE A 97 -6.32 -17.08 8.96
N GLY A 98 -5.14 -16.98 9.55
CA GLY A 98 -4.25 -15.84 9.33
C GLY A 98 -3.20 -16.20 8.28
N ILE A 99 -3.26 -15.61 7.08
CA ILE A 99 -2.18 -15.76 6.11
C ILE A 99 -1.01 -14.89 6.58
N PRO A 100 0.16 -15.48 6.89
CA PRO A 100 1.33 -14.69 7.27
C PRO A 100 1.77 -13.83 6.09
N LEU A 101 2.01 -12.55 6.36
CA LEU A 101 2.62 -11.65 5.40
C LEU A 101 4.14 -11.68 5.60
N PRO A 102 4.94 -11.64 4.52
CA PRO A 102 6.39 -11.62 4.61
C PRO A 102 6.83 -10.35 5.33
N GLN A 103 7.34 -10.49 6.55
CA GLN A 103 7.76 -9.38 7.39
C GLN A 103 9.01 -9.78 8.19
N GLY A 104 9.89 -8.81 8.43
CA GLY A 104 11.05 -8.98 9.26
C GLY A 104 10.71 -9.28 10.74
N PRO A 105 11.71 -9.28 11.63
CA PRO A 105 11.53 -9.54 13.06
C PRO A 105 10.38 -8.74 13.71
N ASN A 106 9.66 -9.36 14.65
CA ASN A 106 8.52 -8.73 15.34
C ASN A 106 8.84 -7.37 15.95
N SER A 107 10.03 -7.19 16.53
CA SER A 107 10.48 -5.92 17.10
C SER A 107 10.58 -4.79 16.07
N LEU A 108 11.02 -5.10 14.84
CA LEU A 108 11.03 -4.13 13.74
C LEU A 108 9.61 -3.82 13.29
N PHE A 109 8.74 -4.82 13.22
CA PHE A 109 7.34 -4.60 12.88
C PHE A 109 6.65 -3.67 13.88
N GLU A 110 6.74 -3.95 15.18
CA GLU A 110 6.13 -3.12 16.23
C GLU A 110 6.63 -1.67 16.19
N ARG A 111 7.94 -1.49 16.01
CA ARG A 111 8.53 -0.16 15.87
C ARG A 111 8.06 0.55 14.60
N LYS A 112 7.93 -0.19 13.50
CA LYS A 112 7.39 0.33 12.24
C LYS A 112 5.96 0.83 12.44
N ILE A 113 5.10 0.01 13.05
CA ILE A 113 3.71 0.39 13.34
C ILE A 113 3.68 1.62 14.23
N LYS A 114 4.48 1.67 15.29
CA LYS A 114 4.56 2.84 16.18
C LYS A 114 4.90 4.12 15.42
N ASN A 115 5.83 4.03 14.47
CA ASN A 115 6.38 5.18 13.79
C ASN A 115 5.56 5.62 12.57
N LEU A 116 4.76 4.74 11.95
CA LEU A 116 3.99 5.10 10.76
C LEU A 116 3.04 6.29 11.03
N PRO A 117 2.94 7.25 10.08
CA PRO A 117 1.97 8.35 10.16
C PRO A 117 0.56 7.82 10.38
N SER A 118 -0.18 8.46 11.27
CA SER A 118 -1.44 7.92 11.79
C SER A 118 -2.55 8.94 12.01
N HIS A 119 -2.23 10.22 11.96
CA HIS A 119 -3.17 11.31 12.16
C HIS A 119 -3.07 12.34 11.03
N PHE A 120 -3.00 11.85 9.78
CA PHE A 120 -2.87 12.68 8.57
C PHE A 120 -4.21 13.00 7.88
N LEU A 121 -5.33 12.46 8.36
CA LEU A 121 -6.67 12.93 7.98
C LEU A 121 -7.24 13.81 9.08
N PHE A 122 -8.02 14.83 8.72
CA PHE A 122 -8.51 15.78 9.73
C PHE A 122 -9.48 15.12 10.73
N ASP A 123 -10.13 14.01 10.35
CA ASP A 123 -11.03 13.21 11.18
C ASP A 123 -10.40 11.90 11.69
N SER A 124 -9.07 11.83 11.76
CA SER A 124 -8.32 10.71 12.35
C SER A 124 -8.79 10.43 13.79
N ARG A 125 -8.92 9.15 14.18
CA ARG A 125 -9.38 8.75 15.53
C ARG A 125 -8.56 7.59 16.09
N GLY A 126 -8.29 7.63 17.40
CA GLY A 126 -7.68 6.54 18.17
C GLY A 126 -6.18 6.34 17.93
N ASN A 127 -5.54 5.52 18.76
CA ASN A 127 -4.07 5.37 18.76
C ASN A 127 -3.53 4.67 17.50
N PHE A 128 -4.31 3.77 16.90
CA PHE A 128 -3.94 3.18 15.62
C PHE A 128 -4.06 4.21 14.49
N GLY A 129 -5.08 5.07 14.55
CA GLY A 129 -5.28 6.14 13.59
C GLY A 129 -5.54 5.60 12.18
N ASP A 130 -4.82 6.16 11.21
CA ASP A 130 -5.00 5.93 9.77
C ASP A 130 -3.83 5.19 9.11
N LYS A 131 -3.05 4.44 9.89
CA LYS A 131 -1.81 3.77 9.43
C LYS A 131 -2.05 2.83 8.24
N ASP A 132 -3.16 2.09 8.24
CA ASP A 132 -3.55 1.17 7.16
C ASP A 132 -3.79 1.89 5.84
N LYS A 133 -4.35 3.09 5.88
CA LYS A 133 -4.71 3.84 4.69
C LYS A 133 -3.53 4.31 3.85
N LEU A 134 -2.33 4.35 4.41
CA LEU A 134 -1.13 4.61 3.63
C LEU A 134 -0.90 3.52 2.58
N SER A 135 -1.15 2.26 2.93
CA SER A 135 -1.02 1.14 1.98
C SER A 135 -2.07 1.23 0.86
N HIS A 136 -3.31 1.62 1.20
CA HIS A 136 -4.38 1.89 0.23
C HIS A 136 -4.03 3.02 -0.74
N PHE A 137 -3.57 4.15 -0.21
CA PHE A 137 -3.16 5.32 -1.00
C PHE A 137 -2.02 4.98 -1.96
N PHE A 138 -0.92 4.42 -1.45
CA PHE A 138 0.25 4.12 -2.27
C PHE A 138 0.04 2.95 -3.22
N GLY A 139 -0.75 1.94 -2.84
CA GLY A 139 -1.13 0.84 -3.71
C GLY A 139 -1.93 1.31 -4.92
N ASN A 140 -2.93 2.18 -4.72
CA ASN A 140 -3.69 2.74 -5.84
C ASN A 140 -2.89 3.73 -6.68
N ALA A 141 -1.97 4.48 -6.05
CA ALA A 141 -1.01 5.32 -6.75
C ALA A 141 -0.11 4.48 -7.66
N TYR A 142 0.44 3.37 -7.15
CA TYR A 142 1.25 2.43 -7.94
C TYR A 142 0.47 1.87 -9.12
N LEU A 143 -0.72 1.32 -8.88
CA LEU A 143 -1.54 0.75 -9.94
C LEU A 143 -1.86 1.80 -11.02
N THR A 144 -2.17 3.03 -10.62
CA THR A 144 -2.56 4.07 -11.59
C THR A 144 -1.35 4.61 -12.33
N TYR A 145 -0.23 4.77 -11.64
CA TYR A 145 1.05 5.18 -12.23
C TYR A 145 1.59 4.12 -13.19
N THR A 146 1.41 2.83 -12.94
CA THR A 146 1.90 1.79 -13.86
C THR A 146 0.96 1.63 -15.05
N THR A 147 -0.33 1.44 -14.81
CA THR A 147 -1.31 1.18 -15.87
C THR A 147 -1.67 2.42 -16.69
N GLY A 148 -1.60 3.62 -16.11
CA GLY A 148 -2.14 4.84 -16.69
C GLY A 148 -3.68 4.89 -16.76
N CYS A 149 -4.38 3.88 -16.23
CA CYS A 149 -5.82 3.75 -16.38
C CYS A 149 -6.53 3.87 -15.04
N PHE A 150 -7.04 5.08 -14.76
CA PHE A 150 -7.73 5.40 -13.51
C PHE A 150 -9.01 4.55 -13.27
N THR A 151 -9.71 4.16 -14.34
CA THR A 151 -10.95 3.38 -14.22
C THR A 151 -10.69 1.95 -13.75
N ILE A 152 -9.65 1.30 -14.26
CA ILE A 152 -9.27 -0.06 -13.87
C ILE A 152 -8.79 -0.04 -12.41
N THR A 153 -8.04 0.99 -12.01
CA THR A 153 -7.56 1.08 -10.63
C THR A 153 -8.67 1.37 -9.64
N LYS A 154 -9.66 2.20 -9.99
CA LYS A 154 -10.87 2.36 -9.18
C LYS A 154 -11.60 1.02 -8.98
N PHE A 155 -11.72 0.22 -10.03
CA PHE A 155 -12.30 -1.12 -9.92
C PHE A 155 -11.46 -2.04 -9.02
N MET A 156 -10.13 -2.02 -9.15
CA MET A 156 -9.24 -2.82 -8.30
C MET A 156 -9.30 -2.39 -6.83
N GLY A 157 -9.37 -1.09 -6.55
CA GLY A 157 -9.62 -0.58 -5.20
C GLY A 157 -10.93 -1.12 -4.63
N ILE A 158 -12.03 -1.02 -5.38
CA ILE A 158 -13.34 -1.60 -4.98
C ILE A 158 -13.24 -3.11 -4.75
N LEU A 159 -12.49 -3.83 -5.59
CA LEU A 159 -12.30 -5.28 -5.45
C LEU A 159 -11.53 -5.62 -4.16
N VAL A 160 -10.48 -4.86 -3.82
CA VAL A 160 -9.75 -5.02 -2.55
C VAL A 160 -10.68 -4.74 -1.36
N GLU A 161 -11.47 -3.67 -1.38
CA GLU A 161 -12.45 -3.39 -0.33
C GLU A 161 -13.51 -4.49 -0.20
N LEU A 162 -14.00 -5.03 -1.32
CA LEU A 162 -14.95 -6.15 -1.32
C LEU A 162 -14.30 -7.43 -0.79
N PHE A 163 -13.02 -7.66 -1.07
CA PHE A 163 -12.26 -8.77 -0.50
C PHE A 163 -12.11 -8.58 1.02
N GLU A 164 -11.75 -7.38 1.49
CA GLU A 164 -11.71 -7.09 2.91
C GLU A 164 -13.08 -7.26 3.57
N PHE A 165 -14.17 -6.79 2.95
CA PHE A 165 -15.52 -6.97 3.45
C PHE A 165 -15.91 -8.44 3.63
N ASN A 166 -15.62 -9.28 2.63
CA ASN A 166 -16.05 -10.68 2.66
C ASN A 166 -15.16 -11.58 3.52
N PHE A 167 -13.88 -11.23 3.69
CA PHE A 167 -12.90 -12.10 4.34
C PHE A 167 -12.37 -11.57 5.68
N LYS A 168 -12.55 -10.30 6.04
CA LYS A 168 -12.13 -9.75 7.35
C LYS A 168 -13.23 -9.97 8.41
N LYS A 169 -12.80 -10.26 9.64
CA LYS A 169 -13.69 -10.62 10.78
C LYS A 169 -14.82 -9.62 11.05
N ASN A 170 -14.57 -8.33 10.82
CA ASN A 170 -15.50 -7.21 10.96
C ASN A 170 -15.62 -6.44 9.64
N GLY A 171 -15.79 -7.14 8.52
CA GLY A 171 -15.83 -6.55 7.19
C GLY A 171 -16.90 -5.47 7.08
N GLU A 172 -16.47 -4.23 6.94
CA GLU A 172 -17.31 -3.09 6.55
C GLU A 172 -16.59 -2.35 5.43
N VAL A 173 -17.35 -1.86 4.45
CA VAL A 173 -16.79 -0.99 3.42
C VAL A 173 -16.45 0.34 4.07
N ASN A 174 -15.16 0.62 4.25
CA ASN A 174 -14.70 1.83 4.90
C ASN A 174 -14.58 2.97 3.87
N ARG A 175 -15.45 3.97 4.01
CA ARG A 175 -15.46 5.15 3.11
C ARG A 175 -14.13 5.89 3.08
N ARG A 176 -13.37 5.88 4.19
CA ARG A 176 -12.07 6.53 4.25
C ARG A 176 -11.07 5.78 3.38
N ASP A 177 -11.11 4.45 3.36
CA ASP A 177 -10.21 3.62 2.55
C ASP A 177 -10.54 3.80 1.06
N MET A 178 -11.83 3.83 0.70
CA MET A 178 -12.28 4.20 -0.65
C MET A 178 -11.80 5.59 -1.09
N MET A 179 -11.86 6.59 -0.20
CA MET A 179 -11.39 7.93 -0.52
C MET A 179 -9.87 7.96 -0.72
N LEU A 180 -9.11 7.26 0.12
CA LEU A 180 -7.66 7.21 0.01
C LEU A 180 -7.21 6.41 -1.21
N ASN A 181 -7.94 5.36 -1.61
CA ASN A 181 -7.77 4.68 -2.89
C ASN A 181 -7.93 5.68 -4.05
N TYR A 182 -8.98 6.51 -4.03
CA TYR A 182 -9.25 7.52 -5.06
C TYR A 182 -8.15 8.59 -5.12
N LEU A 183 -7.76 9.16 -3.97
CA LEU A 183 -6.71 10.17 -3.87
C LEU A 183 -5.35 9.62 -4.29
N GLY A 184 -5.04 8.37 -3.92
CA GLY A 184 -3.86 7.65 -4.37
C GLY A 184 -3.83 7.52 -5.89
N GLY A 185 -4.95 7.14 -6.50
CA GLY A 185 -5.07 7.10 -7.96
C GLY A 185 -4.84 8.48 -8.61
N LEU A 186 -5.39 9.55 -8.04
CA LEU A 186 -5.19 10.91 -8.57
C LEU A 186 -3.71 11.31 -8.50
N PHE A 187 -3.05 11.01 -7.37
CA PHE A 187 -1.63 11.23 -7.20
C PHE A 187 -0.82 10.44 -8.23
N GLY A 188 -1.08 9.14 -8.41
CA GLY A 188 -0.40 8.31 -9.41
C GLY A 188 -0.56 8.82 -10.83
N LEU A 189 -1.76 9.31 -11.20
CA LEU A 189 -2.01 9.92 -12.50
C LEU A 189 -1.28 11.25 -12.68
N ALA A 190 -1.31 12.10 -11.66
CA ALA A 190 -0.62 13.39 -11.68
C ALA A 190 0.89 13.21 -11.76
N LEU A 191 1.44 12.22 -11.07
CA LEU A 191 2.86 11.92 -11.05
C LEU A 191 3.41 11.53 -12.42
N LYS A 192 2.58 10.92 -13.30
CA LYS A 192 2.96 10.69 -14.71
C LYS A 192 3.22 11.98 -15.48
N LYS A 193 2.51 13.06 -15.14
CA LYS A 193 2.56 14.34 -15.86
C LYS A 193 3.49 15.35 -15.18
N ASN A 194 3.57 15.30 -13.85
CA ASN A 194 4.36 16.22 -13.04
C ASN A 194 5.20 15.44 -12.02
N ASN A 195 6.51 15.41 -12.27
CA ASN A 195 7.50 14.72 -11.43
C ASN A 195 7.73 15.34 -10.05
N ALA A 196 7.19 16.54 -9.81
CA ALA A 196 7.27 17.26 -8.55
C ALA A 196 6.03 17.05 -7.66
N ALA A 197 5.00 16.36 -8.14
CA ALA A 197 3.81 16.05 -7.33
C ALA A 197 4.19 15.31 -6.05
N THR A 198 3.57 15.72 -4.94
CA THR A 198 3.81 15.14 -3.61
C THR A 198 2.55 14.44 -3.09
N PRO A 199 2.68 13.36 -2.30
CA PRO A 199 1.53 12.71 -1.68
C PRO A 199 0.65 13.67 -0.87
N SER A 200 1.26 14.54 -0.06
CA SER A 200 0.50 15.41 0.87
C SER A 200 -0.43 16.37 0.15
N GLU A 201 -0.06 16.87 -1.04
CA GLU A 201 -0.93 17.71 -1.89
C GLU A 201 -2.26 17.02 -2.21
N PHE A 202 -2.23 15.71 -2.48
CA PHE A 202 -3.42 14.94 -2.81
C PHE A 202 -4.19 14.52 -1.56
N ILE A 203 -3.49 14.14 -0.48
CA ILE A 203 -4.14 13.79 0.80
C ILE A 203 -4.92 14.99 1.36
N LYS A 204 -4.39 16.23 1.25
CA LYS A 204 -5.08 17.46 1.69
C LYS A 204 -6.45 17.66 1.01
N LEU A 205 -6.66 17.12 -0.20
CA LEU A 205 -7.94 17.17 -0.90
C LEU A 205 -9.04 16.39 -0.17
N TYR A 206 -8.69 15.44 0.69
CA TYR A 206 -9.63 14.72 1.55
C TYR A 206 -10.53 15.68 2.34
N SER A 207 -9.93 16.74 2.91
CA SER A 207 -10.65 17.74 3.70
C SER A 207 -11.71 18.47 2.86
N LEU A 208 -11.41 18.74 1.58
CA LEU A 208 -12.35 19.40 0.67
C LEU A 208 -13.51 18.46 0.28
N PHE A 209 -13.22 17.19 0.01
CA PHE A 209 -14.26 16.21 -0.32
C PHE A 209 -15.16 15.89 0.87
N TYR A 210 -14.61 15.86 2.08
CA TYR A 210 -15.42 15.66 3.28
C TYR A 210 -16.43 16.79 3.46
N LEU A 211 -16.00 18.06 3.36
CA LEU A 211 -16.90 19.21 3.51
C LEU A 211 -18.05 19.20 2.49
N ARG A 212 -17.81 18.74 1.26
CA ARG A 212 -18.85 18.61 0.23
C ARG A 212 -19.92 17.56 0.54
N ILE A 213 -19.61 16.55 1.34
CA ILE A 213 -20.56 15.46 1.66
C ILE A 213 -21.49 15.84 2.82
N TYR A 214 -21.10 16.82 3.64
CA TYR A 214 -21.81 17.24 4.85
C TYR A 214 -22.40 18.66 4.77
N ILE A 215 -22.34 19.31 3.60
CA ILE A 215 -23.05 20.54 3.23
C ILE A 215 -24.07 20.18 2.16
#